data_AF-A0A1Y1ZTM8-F1
#
_entry.id   AF-A0A1Y1ZTM8-F1
#
_cell.length_a   1.000
_cell.length_b   1.000
_cell.length_c   1.000
_cell.angle_alpha   90.00
_cell.angle_beta   90.00
_cell.angle_gamma   90.00
#
_symmetry.space_group_name_H-M   'P 1'
#
loop_
_entity.id
_entity.type
_entity.pdbx_description
1 polymer ?
#
loop_
_entity_poly.entity_id
_entity_poly.type
_entity_poly.pdbx_seq_one_letter_code
_entity_poly.pdbx_strand_id
1 'polypeptide(L)'
;MFTFLKRIFSRGPKKEIPPFDFARNRFPAKKQWPPNLHELSAKQQWAIERKYKRRVLLKSIRPAWDKSLALFQWTLISGIVVYSIFFYDFPHDPTRPGAGKEPFEGPRTWMRSIGKQLWTHTEEGVTDSKARRLATPGEEGQGGGPSAAAPSADTALAPYPPSRPPGNSQ
;
A
#
# COMPACT_ATOMS: atom_id res chain seq x y z
N MET A 1 7.65 17.30 -10.48
CA MET A 1 7.57 16.18 -9.49
C MET A 1 7.87 14.81 -10.10
N PHE A 2 7.38 14.48 -11.31
CA PHE A 2 7.62 13.16 -11.96
C PHE A 2 9.06 12.85 -12.40
N THR A 3 9.94 13.85 -12.47
CA THR A 3 11.37 13.68 -12.80
C THR A 3 12.14 12.87 -11.77
N PHE A 4 11.75 12.93 -10.50
CA PHE A 4 12.39 12.16 -9.41
C PHE A 4 12.07 10.67 -9.50
N LEU A 5 10.82 10.32 -9.84
CA LEU A 5 10.42 8.92 -10.08
C LEU A 5 11.18 8.32 -11.27
N LYS A 6 11.30 9.08 -12.37
CA LYS A 6 12.08 8.65 -13.54
C LYS A 6 13.55 8.41 -13.18
N ARG A 7 14.14 9.19 -12.26
CA ARG A 7 15.53 9.00 -11.79
C ARG A 7 15.71 7.71 -10.99
N ILE A 8 14.74 7.33 -10.15
CA ILE A 8 14.81 6.14 -9.28
C ILE A 8 14.62 4.85 -10.08
N PHE A 9 13.69 4.86 -11.04
CA PHE A 9 13.36 3.68 -11.84
C PHE A 9 14.11 3.58 -13.18
N SER A 10 14.74 4.65 -13.65
CA SER A 10 15.59 4.55 -14.84
C SER A 10 16.91 3.89 -14.45
N ARG A 11 17.16 2.71 -15.04
CA ARG A 11 18.51 2.17 -15.16
C ARG A 11 19.36 3.28 -15.80
N GLY A 12 20.39 3.74 -15.08
CA GLY A 12 21.26 4.80 -15.57
C GLY A 12 21.80 4.48 -16.97
N PRO A 13 22.14 5.49 -17.79
CA PRO A 13 22.64 5.28 -19.13
C PRO A 13 23.79 4.28 -19.08
N LYS A 14 23.74 3.23 -19.93
CA LYS A 14 24.84 2.29 -20.04
C LYS A 14 26.08 3.11 -20.36
N LYS A 15 27.08 3.10 -19.47
CA LYS A 15 28.37 3.73 -19.77
C LYS A 15 28.98 2.95 -20.93
N GLU A 16 28.91 3.53 -22.12
CA GLU A 16 29.57 3.00 -23.31
C GLU A 16 31.06 3.28 -23.13
N ILE A 17 31.75 2.31 -22.54
CA ILE A 17 33.20 2.36 -22.38
C ILE A 17 33.76 2.23 -23.79
N PRO A 18 34.58 3.19 -24.28
CA PRO A 18 35.20 3.06 -25.58
C PRO A 18 36.00 1.75 -25.64
N PRO A 19 36.14 1.13 -26.82
CA PRO A 19 36.87 -0.12 -26.96
C PRO A 19 38.27 0.04 -26.35
N PHE A 20 38.65 -0.90 -25.49
CA PHE A 20 39.89 -0.82 -24.73
C PHE A 20 41.09 -0.96 -25.69
N ASP A 21 41.86 0.11 -25.84
CA ASP A 21 43.09 0.11 -26.62
C ASP A 21 44.24 -0.44 -25.77
N PHE A 22 44.72 -1.64 -26.14
CA PHE A 22 45.84 -2.30 -25.47
C PHE A 22 47.17 -1.53 -25.60
N ALA A 23 47.35 -0.73 -26.65
CA ALA A 23 48.58 0.02 -26.90
C ALA A 23 48.73 1.22 -25.94
N ARG A 24 47.61 1.77 -25.46
CA ARG A 24 47.57 2.91 -24.54
C ARG A 24 47.68 2.52 -23.06
N ASN A 25 47.71 1.23 -22.73
CA ASN A 25 47.68 0.76 -21.35
C ASN A 25 49.01 1.03 -20.62
N ARG A 26 48.97 1.82 -19.54
CA ARG A 26 50.13 2.17 -18.69
C ARG A 26 50.78 0.94 -18.03
N PHE A 27 50.00 -0.11 -17.81
CA PHE A 27 50.43 -1.36 -17.19
C PHE A 27 50.23 -2.53 -18.16
N PRO A 28 51.17 -2.75 -19.10
CA PRO A 28 51.04 -3.82 -20.07
C PRO A 28 51.02 -5.18 -19.38
N ALA A 29 50.16 -6.08 -19.85
CA ALA A 29 50.11 -7.44 -19.34
C ALA A 29 51.38 -8.18 -19.75
N LYS A 30 52.09 -8.77 -18.78
CA LYS A 30 53.32 -9.56 -19.02
C LYS A 30 53.08 -10.80 -19.90
N LYS A 31 51.84 -11.28 -19.94
CA LYS A 31 51.39 -12.38 -20.80
C LYS A 31 50.12 -11.94 -21.52
N GLN A 32 50.09 -12.14 -22.83
CA GLN A 32 48.90 -11.87 -23.63
C GLN A 32 47.77 -12.80 -23.18
N TRP A 33 46.65 -12.18 -22.83
CA TRP A 33 45.40 -12.86 -22.54
C TRP A 33 44.41 -12.48 -23.64
N PRO A 34 43.57 -13.37 -24.16
CA PRO A 34 43.40 -14.79 -23.84
C PRO A 34 44.51 -15.66 -24.47
N PRO A 35 44.90 -16.78 -23.83
CA PRO A 35 45.73 -17.79 -24.49
C PRO A 35 44.94 -18.42 -25.65
N ASN A 36 45.60 -18.72 -26.77
CA ASN A 36 45.01 -19.42 -27.91
C ASN A 36 44.58 -20.84 -27.49
N LEU A 37 43.31 -21.04 -27.16
CA LEU A 37 42.79 -22.32 -26.64
C LEU A 37 42.95 -23.49 -27.62
N HIS A 38 43.10 -23.20 -28.92
CA HIS A 38 43.29 -24.19 -29.98
C HIS A 38 44.69 -24.80 -30.02
N GLU A 39 45.70 -24.11 -29.49
CA GLU A 39 47.09 -24.56 -29.48
C GLU A 39 47.44 -25.33 -28.19
N LEU A 40 46.56 -25.30 -27.18
CA LEU A 40 46.77 -25.96 -25.89
C LEU A 40 46.36 -27.43 -25.92
N SER A 41 47.08 -28.26 -25.18
CA SER A 41 46.70 -29.65 -24.93
C SER A 41 45.32 -29.73 -24.26
N ALA A 42 44.51 -30.73 -24.63
CA ALA A 42 43.17 -30.96 -24.08
C ALA A 42 43.12 -30.97 -22.54
N LYS A 43 44.18 -31.48 -21.89
CA LYS A 43 44.32 -31.48 -20.42
C LYS A 43 44.41 -30.06 -19.85
N GLN A 44 45.16 -29.19 -20.51
CA GLN A 44 45.31 -27.79 -20.09
C GLN A 44 44.03 -26.98 -20.38
N GLN A 45 43.40 -27.23 -21.52
CA GLN A 45 42.11 -26.65 -21.88
C GLN A 45 41.04 -26.95 -20.82
N TRP A 46 40.93 -28.22 -20.41
CA TRP A 46 39.96 -28.63 -19.38
C TRP A 46 40.23 -27.97 -18.01
N ALA A 47 41.51 -27.81 -17.63
CA ALA A 47 41.87 -27.12 -16.38
C ALA A 47 41.48 -25.63 -16.40
N ILE A 48 41.70 -24.95 -17.53
CA ILE A 48 41.29 -23.55 -17.72
C ILE A 48 39.77 -23.42 -17.70
N GLU A 49 39.06 -24.29 -18.41
CA GLU A 49 37.60 -24.31 -18.46
C GLU A 49 37.00 -24.50 -17.06
N ARG A 50 37.53 -25.46 -16.29
CA ARG A 50 37.09 -25.72 -14.92
C ARG A 50 37.34 -24.52 -14.01
N LYS A 51 38.50 -23.85 -14.13
CA LYS A 51 38.84 -22.65 -13.38
C LYS A 51 37.93 -21.47 -13.74
N TYR A 52 37.59 -21.33 -15.02
CA TYR A 52 36.65 -20.33 -15.51
C TYR A 52 35.24 -20.55 -14.95
N LYS A 53 34.68 -21.77 -15.10
CA LYS A 53 33.35 -22.13 -14.59
C LYS A 53 33.21 -21.85 -13.09
N ARG A 54 34.22 -22.22 -12.28
CA ARG A 54 34.25 -21.93 -10.84
C ARG A 54 34.20 -20.43 -10.54
N ARG A 55 34.98 -19.63 -11.28
CA ARG A 55 35.03 -18.16 -11.08
C ARG A 55 33.73 -17.47 -11.53
N VAL A 56 33.13 -17.93 -12.61
CA VAL A 56 31.82 -17.42 -13.08
C VAL A 56 30.75 -17.69 -12.03
N LEU A 57 30.70 -18.92 -11.50
CA LEU A 57 29.76 -19.29 -10.45
C LEU A 57 29.94 -18.43 -9.18
N LEU A 58 31.18 -18.23 -8.73
CA LEU A 58 31.46 -17.38 -7.56
C LEU A 58 31.04 -15.91 -7.75
N LYS A 59 31.07 -15.40 -8.99
CA LYS A 59 30.59 -14.05 -9.32
C LYS A 59 29.07 -14.00 -9.44
N SER A 60 28.42 -15.09 -9.87
CA SER A 60 26.96 -15.13 -10.07
C SER A 60 26.16 -15.37 -8.79
N ILE A 61 26.77 -15.94 -7.73
CA ILE A 61 26.06 -16.29 -6.49
C ILE A 61 25.66 -15.06 -5.65
N ARG A 62 26.45 -13.98 -5.67
CA ARG A 62 26.26 -12.82 -4.76
C ARG A 62 25.19 -11.79 -5.16
N PRO A 63 24.98 -11.42 -6.43
CA PRO A 63 24.20 -10.23 -6.77
C PRO A 63 22.68 -10.42 -6.72
N ALA A 64 22.16 -11.65 -6.62
CA ALA A 64 20.71 -11.88 -6.60
C ALA A 64 20.13 -11.71 -5.19
N TRP A 65 20.82 -12.26 -4.17
CA TRP A 65 20.37 -12.21 -2.79
C TRP A 65 20.29 -10.77 -2.25
N ASP A 66 21.33 -9.98 -2.50
CA ASP A 66 21.39 -8.58 -2.06
C ASP A 66 20.29 -7.73 -2.71
N LYS A 67 19.96 -8.00 -3.98
CA LYS A 67 18.86 -7.31 -4.68
C LYS A 67 17.49 -7.68 -4.13
N SER A 68 17.30 -8.97 -3.80
CA SER A 68 16.06 -9.45 -3.17
C SER A 68 15.87 -8.84 -1.78
N LEU A 69 16.93 -8.78 -0.98
CA LEU A 69 16.90 -8.13 0.34
C LEU A 69 16.63 -6.63 0.22
N ALA A 70 17.27 -5.95 -0.72
CA ALA A 70 17.00 -4.54 -0.96
C ALA A 70 15.52 -4.31 -1.35
N LEU A 71 14.98 -5.11 -2.27
CA LEU A 71 13.56 -5.04 -2.64
C LEU A 71 12.66 -5.26 -1.42
N PHE A 72 12.96 -6.29 -0.61
CA PHE A 72 12.20 -6.59 0.60
C PHE A 72 12.25 -5.43 1.60
N GLN A 73 13.42 -4.81 1.79
CA GLN A 73 13.59 -3.65 2.65
C GLN A 73 12.73 -2.47 2.18
N TRP A 74 12.75 -2.15 0.87
CA TRP A 74 11.93 -1.09 0.31
C TRP A 74 10.43 -1.40 0.42
N THR A 75 10.02 -2.65 0.22
CA THR A 75 8.63 -3.09 0.41
C THR A 75 8.20 -2.95 1.87
N LEU A 76 9.05 -3.34 2.83
CA LEU A 76 8.76 -3.23 4.25
C LEU A 76 8.64 -1.76 4.69
N ILE A 77 9.60 -0.92 4.29
CA ILE A 77 9.57 0.53 4.57
C ILE A 77 8.31 1.15 3.97
N SER A 78 8.02 0.87 2.70
CA SER A 78 6.81 1.36 2.04
C SER A 78 5.54 0.87 2.73
N GLY A 79 5.50 -0.40 3.15
CA GLY A 79 4.37 -0.99 3.86
C GLY A 79 4.10 -0.30 5.20
N ILE A 80 5.15 -0.05 5.98
CA ILE A 80 5.05 0.68 7.25
C ILE A 80 4.56 2.11 7.00
N VAL A 81 5.11 2.82 6.01
CA VAL A 81 4.69 4.20 5.70
C VAL A 81 3.22 4.26 5.30
N VAL A 82 2.76 3.36 4.41
CA VAL A 82 1.35 3.29 4.00
C VAL A 82 0.46 2.95 5.21
N TYR A 83 0.86 1.97 6.02
CA TYR A 83 0.14 1.62 7.24
C TYR A 83 0.02 2.80 8.21
N SER A 84 1.12 3.50 8.49
CA SER A 84 1.14 4.67 9.38
C SER A 84 0.24 5.80 8.89
N ILE A 85 0.20 6.05 7.57
CA ILE A 85 -0.61 7.13 7.00
C ILE A 85 -2.09 6.77 6.98
N PHE A 86 -2.46 5.54 6.59
CA PHE A 86 -3.86 5.20 6.27
C PHE A 86 -4.59 4.39 7.34
N PHE A 87 -3.87 3.58 8.12
CA PHE A 87 -4.47 2.57 9.00
C PHE A 87 -4.08 2.71 10.48
N TYR A 88 -2.97 3.39 10.79
CA TYR A 88 -2.58 3.62 12.16
C TYR A 88 -3.47 4.68 12.82
N ASP A 89 -4.29 4.22 13.75
CA ASP A 89 -5.12 5.10 14.57
C ASP A 89 -4.27 5.74 15.67
N PHE A 90 -4.26 7.06 15.72
CA PHE A 90 -3.48 7.80 16.71
C PHE A 90 -4.35 7.98 17.96
N PRO A 91 -3.87 7.58 19.16
CA PRO A 91 -4.66 7.71 20.37
C PRO A 91 -5.09 9.16 20.59
N HIS A 92 -6.39 9.34 20.83
CA HIS A 92 -7.00 10.65 21.08
C HIS A 92 -6.63 11.10 22.50
N ASP A 93 -5.48 11.74 22.64
CA ASP A 93 -5.05 12.32 23.90
C ASP A 93 -5.72 13.70 24.09
N PRO A 94 -6.59 13.87 25.12
CA PRO A 94 -7.28 15.13 25.39
C PRO A 94 -6.34 16.27 25.82
N THR A 95 -5.07 15.96 26.14
CA THR A 95 -4.11 16.96 26.64
C THR A 95 -3.30 17.66 25.54
N ARG A 96 -3.49 17.28 24.27
CA ARG A 96 -2.74 17.86 23.13
C ARG A 96 -3.38 19.15 22.60
N PRO A 97 -2.63 20.25 22.39
CA PRO A 97 -3.13 21.44 21.70
C PRO A 97 -3.46 21.08 20.25
N GLY A 98 -4.74 21.14 19.87
CA GLY A 98 -5.27 20.61 18.59
C GLY A 98 -6.16 19.37 18.72
N ALA A 99 -6.66 19.09 19.93
CA ALA A 99 -7.58 18.00 20.24
C ALA A 99 -8.74 17.88 19.23
N GLY A 100 -8.87 16.70 18.61
CA GLY A 100 -9.98 16.32 17.74
C GLY A 100 -9.68 16.24 16.24
N LYS A 101 -8.43 16.46 15.79
CA LYS A 101 -8.05 16.24 14.38
C LYS A 101 -6.97 15.18 14.29
N GLU A 102 -7.26 14.04 13.66
CA GLU A 102 -6.23 13.02 13.45
C GLU A 102 -5.17 13.52 12.45
N PRO A 103 -3.92 13.04 12.55
CA PRO A 103 -2.94 13.22 11.50
C PRO A 103 -3.41 12.53 10.20
N PHE A 104 -3.27 13.21 9.05
CA PHE A 104 -3.55 12.67 7.71
C PHE A 104 -5.03 12.32 7.41
N GLU A 105 -5.99 13.04 8.00
CA GLU A 105 -7.44 12.94 7.70
C GLU A 105 -7.78 13.07 6.20
N GLY A 106 -7.15 14.02 5.50
CA GLY A 106 -7.42 14.25 4.07
C GLY A 106 -7.14 13.02 3.20
N PRO A 107 -5.92 12.46 3.22
CA PRO A 107 -5.61 11.22 2.52
C PRO A 107 -6.53 10.04 2.90
N ARG A 108 -6.84 9.87 4.19
CA ARG A 108 -7.68 8.77 4.69
C ARG A 108 -9.12 8.85 4.18
N THR A 109 -9.72 10.04 4.23
CA THR A 109 -11.10 10.28 3.77
C THR A 109 -11.24 10.11 2.26
N TRP A 110 -10.24 10.54 1.48
CA TRP A 110 -10.16 10.30 0.03
C TRP A 110 -10.02 8.80 -0.33
N MET A 111 -9.16 8.06 0.37
CA MET A 111 -9.04 6.61 0.16
C MET A 111 -10.38 5.90 0.43
N ARG A 112 -11.04 6.27 1.54
CA ARG A 112 -12.35 5.73 1.89
C ARG A 112 -13.43 6.14 0.88
N SER A 113 -13.39 7.35 0.31
CA SER A 113 -14.36 7.76 -0.72
C SER A 113 -14.18 6.98 -2.02
N ILE A 114 -12.94 6.70 -2.43
CA ILE A 114 -12.65 5.83 -3.58
C ILE A 114 -13.12 4.39 -3.31
N GLY A 115 -12.85 3.87 -2.11
CA GLY A 115 -13.31 2.54 -1.71
C GLY A 115 -14.82 2.41 -1.77
N LYS A 116 -15.57 3.39 -1.27
CA LYS A 116 -17.03 3.44 -1.37
C LYS A 116 -17.50 3.50 -2.83
N GLN A 117 -16.91 4.37 -3.64
CA GLN A 117 -17.26 4.47 -5.06
C GLN A 117 -16.97 3.18 -5.85
N LEU A 118 -16.02 2.35 -5.41
CA LEU A 118 -15.70 1.08 -6.11
C LEU A 118 -16.47 -0.13 -5.55
N TRP A 119 -16.91 -0.11 -4.29
CA TRP A 119 -17.55 -1.26 -3.63
C TRP A 119 -19.03 -1.10 -3.29
N THR A 120 -19.57 0.11 -3.13
CA THR A 120 -20.99 0.33 -2.80
C THR A 120 -21.74 0.92 -4.00
N HIS A 121 -22.20 0.06 -4.91
CA HIS A 121 -23.04 0.48 -6.06
C HIS A 121 -24.41 -0.20 -6.15
N THR A 122 -24.82 -0.98 -5.17
CA THR A 122 -26.11 -1.68 -5.23
C THR A 122 -26.68 -1.69 -3.84
N GLU A 123 -27.60 -0.78 -3.48
CA GLU A 123 -28.65 -0.97 -2.46
C GLU A 123 -29.69 0.19 -2.47
N GLU A 124 -29.45 1.31 -3.18
CA GLU A 124 -30.37 2.46 -3.15
C GLU A 124 -31.70 2.26 -3.92
N GLY A 125 -31.82 1.20 -4.75
CA GLY A 125 -33.02 0.99 -5.59
C GLY A 125 -34.13 0.12 -5.00
N VAL A 126 -33.85 -0.69 -3.97
CA VAL A 126 -34.83 -1.70 -3.47
C VAL A 126 -35.75 -1.12 -2.40
N THR A 127 -35.27 -0.17 -1.60
CA THR A 127 -36.04 0.48 -0.53
C THR A 127 -37.07 1.47 -1.10
N ASP A 128 -36.71 2.24 -2.13
CA ASP A 128 -37.61 3.22 -2.78
C ASP A 128 -38.74 2.53 -3.57
N SER A 129 -38.42 1.41 -4.24
CA SER A 129 -39.41 0.57 -4.93
C SER A 129 -40.45 -0.05 -3.98
N LYS A 130 -40.03 -0.41 -2.76
CA LYS A 130 -40.90 -0.97 -1.72
C LYS A 130 -41.78 0.12 -1.07
N ALA A 131 -41.22 1.32 -0.87
CA ALA A 131 -41.97 2.48 -0.40
C ALA A 131 -43.03 2.95 -1.41
N ARG A 132 -42.70 2.93 -2.71
CA ARG A 132 -43.64 3.33 -3.78
C ARG A 132 -44.79 2.35 -4.00
N ARG A 133 -44.57 1.05 -3.76
CA ARG A 133 -45.62 0.02 -3.80
C ARG A 133 -46.63 0.13 -2.65
N LEU A 134 -46.27 0.77 -1.54
CA LEU A 134 -47.17 1.00 -0.40
C LEU A 134 -48.00 2.29 -0.53
N ALA A 135 -47.76 3.11 -1.56
CA ALA A 135 -48.35 4.43 -1.73
C ALA A 135 -49.37 4.54 -2.87
N THR A 136 -50.01 3.44 -3.30
CA THR A 136 -51.13 3.49 -4.26
C THR A 136 -52.46 3.53 -3.48
N PRO A 137 -53.18 4.67 -3.43
CA PRO A 137 -54.47 4.77 -2.75
C PRO A 137 -55.61 4.52 -3.75
N GLY A 138 -56.49 3.58 -3.43
CA GLY A 138 -57.82 3.46 -4.05
C GLY A 138 -58.82 4.29 -3.24
N GLU A 139 -59.50 5.22 -3.90
CA GLU A 139 -60.69 5.91 -3.39
C GLU A 139 -61.90 4.97 -3.34
N GLU A 140 -62.74 5.09 -2.31
CA GLU A 140 -64.20 5.36 -2.39
C GLU A 140 -64.87 5.19 -1.00
N GLY A 141 -65.78 6.11 -0.62
CA GLY A 141 -66.80 5.84 0.41
C GLY A 141 -66.94 6.78 1.62
N GLN A 142 -67.41 8.01 1.37
CA GLN A 142 -68.40 8.81 2.16
C GLN A 142 -68.84 8.35 3.58
N GLY A 143 -68.80 9.26 4.57
CA GLY A 143 -69.73 9.17 5.73
C GLY A 143 -69.32 9.89 7.05
N GLY A 144 -69.77 11.14 7.22
CA GLY A 144 -70.42 11.70 8.42
C GLY A 144 -69.83 11.59 9.84
N GLY A 145 -69.52 12.76 10.45
CA GLY A 145 -70.03 13.13 11.79
C GLY A 145 -69.07 13.04 13.00
N PRO A 146 -69.01 14.07 13.88
CA PRO A 146 -68.00 14.21 14.96
C PRO A 146 -68.54 13.79 16.35
N SER A 147 -67.69 13.24 17.24
CA SER A 147 -67.98 13.26 18.69
C SER A 147 -66.80 12.84 19.58
N ALA A 148 -66.52 13.72 20.55
CA ALA A 148 -66.13 13.44 21.94
C ALA A 148 -64.70 12.99 22.35
N ALA A 149 -64.20 13.78 23.31
CA ALA A 149 -63.50 13.39 24.54
C ALA A 149 -61.97 13.17 24.53
N ALA A 150 -61.25 14.21 25.00
CA ALA A 150 -60.11 14.08 25.92
C ALA A 150 -60.61 13.49 27.28
N PRO A 151 -59.79 13.14 28.32
CA PRO A 151 -58.39 13.55 28.60
C PRO A 151 -57.48 12.52 29.34
N SER A 152 -56.17 12.78 29.40
CA SER A 152 -55.26 12.61 30.57
C SER A 152 -53.79 12.57 30.09
N ALA A 153 -53.00 13.58 30.41
CA ALA A 153 -52.01 13.59 31.50
C ALA A 153 -50.87 12.57 31.30
N ASP A 154 -49.72 13.05 30.80
CA ASP A 154 -48.47 12.95 31.57
C ASP A 154 -47.33 13.73 30.89
N THR A 155 -47.05 14.88 31.50
CA THR A 155 -45.83 15.65 31.35
C THR A 155 -44.83 15.12 32.38
N ALA A 156 -43.77 14.45 31.95
CA ALA A 156 -42.60 14.21 32.81
C ALA A 156 -41.30 14.32 32.00
N LEU A 157 -40.51 15.32 32.37
CA LEU A 157 -39.20 15.67 31.85
C LEU A 157 -38.10 14.75 32.44
N ALA A 158 -37.28 14.18 31.55
CA ALA A 158 -35.81 13.93 31.65
C ALA A 158 -35.24 13.08 32.83
N PRO A 159 -33.92 12.77 32.86
CA PRO A 159 -33.02 12.18 31.85
C PRO A 159 -32.34 10.87 32.36
N TYR A 160 -31.71 10.13 31.45
CA TYR A 160 -30.94 8.90 31.72
C TYR A 160 -29.74 9.10 32.69
N PRO A 161 -29.45 8.14 33.59
CA PRO A 161 -28.30 8.20 34.50
C PRO A 161 -26.98 7.65 33.87
N PRO A 162 -25.80 8.14 34.32
CA PRO A 162 -24.50 7.66 33.84
C PRO A 162 -24.03 6.36 34.52
N SER A 163 -23.47 5.44 33.73
CA SER A 163 -22.82 4.20 34.16
C SER A 163 -21.41 4.44 34.72
N ARG A 164 -21.17 3.84 35.89
CA ARG A 164 -20.01 3.92 36.81
C ARG A 164 -18.75 3.19 36.27
N PRO A 165 -17.50 3.68 36.54
CA PRO A 165 -16.26 2.94 36.25
C PRO A 165 -15.86 1.97 37.39
N PRO A 166 -15.12 0.88 37.10
CA PRO A 166 -14.59 -0.03 38.12
C PRO A 166 -13.34 0.55 38.81
N GLY A 167 -13.38 0.57 40.15
CA GLY A 167 -12.23 0.91 40.99
C GLY A 167 -11.37 -0.32 41.27
N ASN A 168 -10.06 -0.14 41.12
CA ASN A 168 -9.02 -1.03 41.65
C ASN A 168 -8.79 -0.72 43.13
N SER A 169 -8.73 -1.77 43.95
CA SER A 169 -8.08 -1.74 45.26
C SER A 169 -7.65 -3.16 45.62
N GLN A 170 -6.34 -3.28 45.94
CA GLN A 170 -5.55 -4.45 46.36
C GLN A 170 -4.96 -5.28 45.21
#